data_AF-A0A1G0YH27-F1
#
_entry.id   AF-A0A1G0YH27-F1
#
_cell.length_a   1.000
_cell.length_b   1.000
_cell.length_c   1.000
_cell.angle_alpha   90.00
_cell.angle_beta   90.00
_cell.angle_gamma   90.00
#
_symmetry.space_group_name_H-M   'P 1'
#
loop_
_entity.id
_entity.type
_entity.pdbx_description
1 polymer ?
#
loop_
_entity_poly.entity_id
_entity_poly.type
_entity_poly.pdbx_seq_one_letter_code
_entity_poly.pdbx_strand_id
1 'polypeptide(L)'
;MGNYIDSTLLTERMTESRLDSLCKVSGTAKTALLESVITRAESLIDGYAATRYQTPLPSNDLTEEWALAIAEYELYKRGAGAEVPPKIKQSYDGTIALLKDLSAGILTIPSDPKPEPLNSSGSSITVKSSDALMNDENMHGF
;
A
#
# COMPACT_ATOMS: atom_id res chain seq x y z
N MET A 1 -3.32 -4.84 -15.66
CA MET A 1 -2.05 -4.13 -15.41
C MET A 1 -2.03 -3.63 -13.98
N GLY A 2 -1.00 -4.00 -13.21
CA GLY A 2 -0.77 -3.44 -11.87
C GLY A 2 -0.20 -2.02 -11.94
N ASN A 3 -0.38 -1.24 -10.88
CA ASN A 3 0.14 0.10 -10.69
C ASN A 3 1.66 0.12 -10.44
N TYR A 4 2.20 -0.93 -9.83
CA TYR A 4 3.60 -1.09 -9.41
C TYR A 4 4.33 -2.16 -10.21
N ILE A 5 3.68 -3.30 -10.49
CA ILE A 5 4.32 -4.42 -11.18
C ILE A 5 3.43 -5.02 -12.28
N ASP A 6 4.07 -5.55 -13.31
CA ASP A 6 3.39 -6.30 -14.37
C ASP A 6 3.58 -7.82 -14.21
N SER A 7 2.64 -8.58 -14.76
CA SER A 7 2.72 -10.05 -14.84
C SER A 7 3.97 -10.56 -15.55
N THR A 8 4.52 -9.77 -16.48
CA THR A 8 5.77 -10.06 -17.19
C THR A 8 6.97 -10.04 -16.23
N LEU A 9 7.08 -8.98 -15.42
CA LEU A 9 8.16 -8.81 -14.44
C LEU A 9 8.14 -9.92 -13.38
N LEU A 10 6.93 -10.26 -12.89
CA LEU A 10 6.74 -11.36 -11.94
C LEU A 10 7.17 -12.71 -12.53
N THR A 11 6.93 -12.91 -13.84
CA THR A 11 7.33 -14.12 -14.57
C THR A 11 8.85 -14.20 -14.75
N GLU A 12 9.50 -13.08 -15.07
CA GLU A 12 10.96 -13.00 -15.16
C GLU A 12 11.63 -13.34 -13.81
N ARG A 13 11.11 -12.80 -12.71
CA ARG A 13 11.66 -13.00 -11.36
C ARG A 13 11.51 -14.43 -10.84
N MET A 14 10.33 -15.04 -11.02
CA MET A 14 10.05 -16.39 -10.49
C MET A 14 10.40 -17.52 -11.45
N THR A 15 10.64 -17.22 -12.73
CA THR A 15 10.77 -18.19 -13.83
C THR A 15 9.46 -18.94 -14.13
N GLU A 16 9.19 -19.22 -15.40
CA GLU A 16 7.91 -19.81 -15.86
C GLU A 16 7.59 -21.17 -15.22
N SER A 17 8.59 -22.04 -15.06
CA SER A 17 8.43 -23.39 -14.51
C SER A 17 7.97 -23.39 -13.04
N ARG A 18 8.43 -22.41 -12.26
CA ARG A 18 8.07 -22.25 -10.85
C ARG A 18 6.65 -21.71 -10.71
N LEU A 19 6.29 -20.73 -11.55
CA LEU A 19 4.92 -20.21 -11.61
C LEU A 19 3.92 -21.29 -12.01
N ASP A 20 4.25 -22.15 -12.97
CA ASP A 20 3.38 -23.26 -13.37
C ASP A 20 3.14 -24.23 -12.21
N SER A 21 4.21 -24.60 -11.50
CA SER A 21 4.16 -25.48 -10.33
C SER A 21 3.29 -24.92 -9.19
N LEU A 22 3.32 -23.60 -8.97
CA LEU A 22 2.55 -22.93 -7.91
C LEU A 22 1.10 -22.65 -8.30
N CYS A 23 0.87 -22.25 -9.55
CA CYS A 23 -0.44 -21.85 -10.03
C CYS A 23 -1.34 -23.07 -10.25
N LYS A 24 -0.79 -24.20 -10.74
CA LYS A 24 -1.52 -25.43 -11.10
C LYS A 24 -2.73 -25.21 -12.03
N VAL A 25 -2.82 -24.03 -12.65
CA VAL A 25 -3.80 -23.65 -13.66
C VAL A 25 -3.06 -23.03 -14.84
N SER A 26 -3.64 -23.15 -16.04
CA SER A 26 -2.98 -22.78 -17.30
C SER A 26 -3.85 -21.83 -18.13
N GLY A 27 -3.25 -21.18 -19.12
CA GLY A 27 -3.94 -20.27 -20.03
C GLY A 27 -4.53 -19.05 -19.32
N THR A 28 -5.74 -18.64 -19.71
CA THR A 28 -6.40 -17.43 -19.19
C THR A 28 -6.61 -17.43 -17.67
N ALA A 29 -6.83 -18.62 -17.08
CA ALA A 29 -6.99 -18.74 -15.63
C ALA A 29 -5.69 -18.40 -14.87
N LYS A 30 -4.52 -18.73 -15.46
CA LYS A 30 -3.21 -18.36 -14.90
C LYS A 30 -3.03 -16.84 -14.92
N THR A 31 -3.32 -16.20 -16.05
CA THR A 31 -3.23 -14.73 -16.17
C THR A 31 -4.13 -14.02 -15.17
N ALA A 32 -5.40 -14.43 -15.07
CA ALA A 32 -6.34 -13.86 -14.11
C ALA A 32 -5.90 -14.06 -12.64
N LEU A 33 -5.27 -15.20 -12.33
CA LEU A 33 -4.71 -15.45 -11.00
C LEU A 33 -3.53 -14.53 -10.72
N LEU A 34 -2.61 -14.38 -11.67
CA LEU A 34 -1.46 -13.48 -11.52
C LEU A 34 -1.92 -12.03 -11.32
N GLU A 35 -2.87 -11.56 -12.12
CA GLU A 35 -3.44 -10.22 -11.93
C GLU A 35 -4.13 -10.07 -10.57
N SER A 36 -4.87 -11.08 -10.12
CA SER A 36 -5.49 -11.06 -8.78
C SER A 36 -4.45 -11.01 -7.65
N VAL A 37 -3.33 -11.71 -7.80
CA VAL A 37 -2.23 -11.68 -6.83
C VAL A 37 -1.54 -10.32 -6.82
N ILE A 38 -1.25 -9.76 -8.00
CA ILE A 38 -0.65 -8.44 -8.14
C ILE A 38 -1.56 -7.42 -7.46
N THR A 39 -2.83 -7.31 -7.86
CA THR A 39 -3.80 -6.38 -7.26
C THR A 39 -3.86 -6.48 -5.73
N ARG A 40 -3.77 -7.69 -5.18
CA ARG A 40 -3.73 -7.89 -3.72
C ARG A 40 -2.45 -7.36 -3.08
N ALA A 41 -1.30 -7.57 -3.72
CA ALA A 41 -0.03 -7.04 -3.25
C ALA A 41 -0.03 -5.51 -3.25
N GLU A 42 -0.53 -4.90 -4.33
CA GLU A 42 -0.63 -3.43 -4.45
C GLU A 42 -1.58 -2.83 -3.42
N SER A 43 -2.78 -3.43 -3.27
CA SER A 43 -3.75 -3.00 -2.27
C SER A 43 -3.18 -3.04 -0.84
N LEU A 44 -2.28 -3.98 -0.56
CA LEU A 44 -1.63 -4.10 0.73
C LEU A 44 -0.61 -2.98 0.93
N ILE A 45 0.22 -2.69 -0.07
CA ILE A 45 1.17 -1.56 -0.05
C ILE A 45 0.43 -0.24 0.13
N ASP A 46 -0.61 -0.02 -0.68
CA ASP A 46 -1.46 1.17 -0.61
C ASP A 46 -2.15 1.29 0.75
N GLY A 47 -2.61 0.19 1.34
CA GLY A 47 -3.21 0.21 2.68
C GLY A 47 -2.28 0.76 3.76
N TYR A 48 -0.98 0.41 3.72
CA TYR A 48 0.01 0.97 4.65
C TYR A 48 0.39 2.40 4.26
N ALA A 49 0.57 2.68 2.97
CA ALA A 49 0.98 3.98 2.47
C ALA A 49 -0.08 5.07 2.66
N ALA A 50 -1.36 4.75 2.51
CA ALA A 50 -2.51 5.68 2.60
C ALA A 50 -2.60 6.44 3.93
N THR A 51 -1.91 5.94 4.97
CA THR A 51 -1.82 6.64 6.26
C THR A 51 -1.06 7.97 6.18
N ARG A 52 -0.11 8.10 5.25
CA ARG A 52 0.80 9.25 5.15
C ARG A 52 1.03 9.76 3.72
N TYR A 53 0.70 8.97 2.72
CA TYR A 53 0.93 9.26 1.32
C TYR A 53 -0.38 9.22 0.54
N GLN A 54 -0.42 9.98 -0.56
CA GLN A 54 -1.47 9.80 -1.54
C GLN A 54 -1.25 8.48 -2.29
N THR A 55 -2.29 7.66 -2.35
CA THR A 55 -2.28 6.38 -3.06
C THR A 55 -3.04 6.49 -4.39
N PRO A 56 -2.61 5.79 -5.45
CA PRO A 56 -1.44 4.91 -5.48
C PRO A 56 -0.12 5.69 -5.38
N LEU A 57 0.88 5.08 -4.74
CA LEU A 57 2.24 5.60 -4.68
C LEU A 57 2.84 5.73 -6.09
N PRO A 58 3.84 6.59 -6.28
CA PRO A 58 4.60 6.58 -7.53
C PRO A 58 5.40 5.28 -7.66
N SER A 59 5.32 4.63 -8.82
CA SER A 59 6.09 3.43 -9.13
C SER A 59 7.59 3.76 -9.10
N ASN A 60 8.32 3.09 -8.21
CA ASN A 60 9.77 3.15 -8.06
C ASN A 60 10.32 1.75 -7.70
N ASP A 61 11.65 1.60 -7.72
CA ASP A 61 12.33 0.34 -7.40
C ASP A 61 11.91 -0.26 -6.03
N LEU A 62 11.59 0.57 -5.03
CA LEU A 62 11.15 0.09 -3.71
C LEU A 62 9.74 -0.50 -3.76
N THR A 63 8.79 0.22 -4.35
CA THR A 63 7.39 -0.22 -4.51
C THR A 63 7.31 -1.48 -5.38
N GLU A 64 8.17 -1.57 -6.40
CA GLU A 64 8.31 -2.75 -7.25
C GLU A 64 8.80 -3.95 -6.43
N GLU A 65 9.91 -3.81 -5.70
CA GLU A 65 10.45 -4.91 -4.90
C GLU A 65 9.49 -5.35 -3.79
N TRP A 66 8.77 -4.41 -3.15
CA TRP A 66 7.75 -4.74 -2.16
C TRP A 66 6.58 -5.51 -2.79
N ALA A 67 6.09 -5.08 -3.94
CA ALA A 67 5.01 -5.74 -4.65
C ALA A 67 5.42 -7.14 -5.09
N LEU A 68 6.66 -7.33 -5.58
CA LEU A 68 7.21 -8.63 -5.94
C LEU A 68 7.30 -9.57 -4.73
N ALA A 69 7.85 -9.11 -3.61
CA ALA A 69 7.99 -9.94 -2.41
C ALA A 69 6.63 -10.40 -1.85
N ILE A 70 5.63 -9.50 -1.86
CA ILE A 70 4.26 -9.82 -1.42
C ILE A 70 3.58 -10.76 -2.41
N ALA A 71 3.71 -10.51 -3.72
CA ALA A 71 3.13 -11.36 -4.76
C ALA A 71 3.70 -12.78 -4.74
N GLU A 72 5.02 -12.93 -4.59
CA GLU A 72 5.69 -14.24 -4.46
C GLU A 72 5.15 -15.00 -3.24
N TYR A 73 5.03 -14.33 -2.09
CA TYR A 73 4.47 -14.94 -0.88
C TYR A 73 3.02 -15.38 -1.06
N GLU A 74 2.16 -14.56 -1.68
CA GLU A 74 0.75 -14.90 -1.92
C GLU A 74 0.60 -16.12 -2.85
N LEU A 75 1.45 -16.24 -3.87
CA LEU A 75 1.48 -17.41 -4.75
C LEU A 75 1.86 -18.68 -3.99
N TYR A 76 2.90 -18.60 -3.15
CA TYR A 76 3.32 -19.72 -2.31
C TYR A 76 2.24 -20.14 -1.32
N LYS A 77 1.61 -19.17 -0.65
CA LYS A 77 0.53 -19.40 0.32
C LYS A 77 -0.68 -20.07 -0.33
N ARG A 78 -0.97 -19.76 -1.61
CA ARG A 78 -2.07 -20.37 -2.37
C ARG A 78 -1.72 -21.78 -2.87
N GLY A 79 -0.45 -22.03 -3.17
CA GLY A 79 0.02 -23.32 -3.69
C GLY A 79 -0.40 -24.49 -2.80
N ALA A 80 -1.16 -25.43 -3.36
CA ALA A 80 -1.66 -26.59 -2.61
C ALA A 80 -0.49 -27.48 -2.15
N GLY A 81 -0.14 -27.36 -0.86
CA GLY A 81 0.65 -28.34 -0.11
C GLY A 81 2.15 -28.07 0.07
N ALA A 82 2.67 -26.94 -0.42
CA ALA A 82 4.07 -26.59 -0.17
C ALA A 82 4.17 -25.60 1.01
N GLU A 83 4.95 -25.94 2.02
CA GLU A 83 5.35 -24.94 3.01
C GLU A 83 6.05 -23.78 2.30
N VAL A 84 5.69 -22.55 2.69
CA VAL A 84 6.34 -21.36 2.16
C VAL A 84 7.81 -21.43 2.53
N PRO A 85 8.76 -21.37 1.57
CA PRO A 85 10.17 -21.45 1.89
C PRO A 85 10.55 -20.34 2.88
N PRO A 86 11.40 -20.62 3.89
CA PRO A 86 11.69 -19.68 4.96
C PRO A 86 12.28 -18.36 4.43
N LYS A 87 13.07 -18.42 3.35
CA LYS A 87 13.61 -17.23 2.67
C LYS A 87 12.51 -16.31 2.12
N ILE A 88 11.45 -16.88 1.54
CA ILE A 88 10.33 -16.11 0.99
C ILE A 88 9.50 -15.51 2.12
N LYS A 89 9.25 -16.29 3.18
CA LYS A 89 8.57 -15.79 4.38
C LYS A 89 9.35 -14.65 5.05
N GLN A 90 10.67 -14.77 5.16
CA GLN A 90 11.54 -13.72 5.71
C GLN A 90 11.53 -12.46 4.82
N SER A 91 11.57 -12.62 3.50
CA SER A 91 11.45 -11.51 2.56
C SER A 91 10.12 -10.77 2.76
N TYR A 92 9.02 -11.52 2.80
CA TYR A 92 7.68 -10.98 3.08
C TYR A 92 7.62 -10.24 4.43
N ASP A 93 8.09 -10.85 5.52
CA ASP A 93 8.07 -10.23 6.85
C ASP A 93 8.91 -8.95 6.90
N GLY A 94 10.08 -8.96 6.25
CA GLY A 94 10.92 -7.77 6.09
C GLY A 94 10.22 -6.66 5.30
N THR A 95 9.56 -6.99 4.20
CA THR A 95 8.74 -6.03 3.44
C THR A 95 7.61 -5.46 4.31
N ILE A 96 6.88 -6.30 5.06
CA ILE A 96 5.82 -5.83 5.96
C ILE A 96 6.38 -4.93 7.07
N ALA A 97 7.58 -5.21 7.60
CA ALA A 97 8.24 -4.34 8.56
C ALA A 97 8.56 -2.96 7.95
N LEU A 98 9.13 -2.92 6.74
CA LEU A 98 9.40 -1.67 6.02
C LEU A 98 8.11 -0.87 5.74
N LEU A 99 7.01 -1.53 5.37
CA LEU A 99 5.71 -0.89 5.16
C LEU A 99 5.11 -0.34 6.46
N LYS A 100 5.33 -1.02 7.60
CA LYS A 100 4.96 -0.49 8.93
C LYS A 100 5.82 0.72 9.29
N ASP A 101 7.13 0.68 9.02
CA ASP A 101 8.02 1.84 9.19
C ASP A 101 7.63 3.01 8.28
N LEU A 102 7.15 2.73 7.06
CA LEU A 102 6.59 3.73 6.14
C LEU A 102 5.32 4.38 6.70
N SER A 103 4.40 3.56 7.24
CA SER A 103 3.16 4.04 7.86
C SER A 103 3.43 4.83 9.16
N ALA A 104 4.41 4.41 9.96
CA ALA A 104 4.92 5.19 11.10
C ALA A 104 5.69 6.45 10.64
N GLY A 105 6.15 6.46 9.39
CA GLY A 105 7.07 7.41 8.75
C GLY A 105 8.41 7.56 9.44
N ILE A 106 8.93 6.43 9.91
CA ILE A 106 10.35 6.20 10.16
C ILE A 106 11.07 6.07 8.80
N LEU A 107 10.47 5.33 7.87
CA LEU A 107 10.90 5.25 6.48
C LEU A 107 10.16 6.31 5.65
N THR A 108 10.91 7.05 4.82
CA THR A 108 10.33 8.02 3.88
C THR A 108 10.79 7.67 2.48
N ILE A 109 9.83 7.53 1.55
CA ILE A 109 10.15 7.42 0.14
C ILE A 109 10.58 8.80 -0.37
N PRO A 110 11.72 8.93 -1.08
CA PRO A 110 12.08 10.16 -1.75
C PRO A 110 11.09 10.40 -2.90
N SER A 111 9.98 11.04 -2.57
CA SER A 111 8.96 11.49 -3.52
C SER A 111 8.77 12.98 -3.32
N ASP A 112 8.74 13.70 -4.44
CA ASP A 112 8.42 15.13 -4.48
C ASP A 112 6.95 15.25 -4.88
N PRO A 113 6.06 15.86 -4.08
CA PRO A 113 6.29 16.55 -2.80
C PRO A 113 6.39 15.61 -1.58
N LYS A 114 7.03 16.11 -0.51
CA LYS A 114 7.13 15.45 0.80
C LYS A 114 5.74 15.06 1.33
N PRO A 115 5.54 13.84 1.86
CA PRO A 115 4.25 13.42 2.42
C PRO A 115 3.82 14.36 3.53
N GLU A 116 2.73 15.08 3.30
CA GLU A 116 2.00 15.75 4.38
C GLU A 116 1.23 14.67 5.15
N PRO A 117 1.41 14.54 6.47
CA PRO A 117 0.63 13.58 7.24
C PRO A 117 -0.86 13.95 7.14
N LEU A 118 -1.68 13.00 6.67
CA LEU A 118 -3.15 13.13 6.66
C LEU A 118 -3.77 13.33 8.05
N ASN A 119 -2.97 13.21 9.12
CA ASN A 119 -3.35 13.45 10.51
C ASN A 119 -3.17 14.90 11.01
N SER A 120 -3.15 15.89 10.13
CA SER A 120 -3.44 17.29 10.53
C SER A 120 -4.95 17.59 10.54
N SER A 121 -5.80 16.60 10.78
CA SER A 121 -7.21 16.82 11.14
C SER A 121 -7.37 16.90 12.66
N GLY A 122 -6.57 17.76 13.30
CA GLY A 122 -7.08 18.51 14.43
C GLY A 122 -8.04 19.54 13.86
N SER A 123 -9.28 19.13 13.58
CA SER A 123 -10.36 20.02 13.14
C SER A 123 -10.60 21.07 14.23
N SER A 124 -9.78 22.10 14.21
CA SER A 124 -10.00 23.31 14.98
C SER A 124 -11.14 24.00 14.26
N ILE A 125 -12.37 23.71 14.69
CA ILE A 125 -13.55 24.43 14.25
C ILE A 125 -13.36 25.87 14.75
N THR A 126 -12.77 26.72 13.90
CA THR A 126 -12.86 28.16 14.09
C THR A 126 -14.26 28.54 13.62
N VAL A 127 -15.19 28.56 14.57
CA VAL A 127 -16.46 29.25 14.38
C VAL A 127 -16.13 30.73 14.27
N LYS A 128 -16.00 31.27 13.06
CA LYS A 128 -16.16 32.71 12.84
C LYS A 128 -17.65 33.01 12.98
N SER A 129 -18.11 33.15 14.21
CA SER A 129 -19.39 33.80 14.48
C SER A 129 -19.24 35.26 14.11
N SER A 130 -19.76 35.64 12.93
CA SER A 130 -19.98 37.03 12.57
C SER A 130 -21.26 37.50 13.26
N ASP A 131 -21.21 37.66 14.58
CA ASP A 131 -22.13 38.53 15.30
C ASP A 131 -21.55 38.78 16.70
N ALA A 132 -21.04 39.98 16.93
CA ALA A 132 -20.75 40.44 18.27
C ALA A 132 -22.08 40.73 18.97
N LEU A 133 -22.71 39.70 19.57
CA LEU A 133 -23.97 39.82 20.31
C LEU A 133 -23.86 40.72 21.56
N MET A 134 -22.64 41.14 21.93
CA MET A 134 -22.37 42.23 22.87
C MET A 134 -21.61 43.34 22.14
N ASN A 135 -22.33 44.20 21.42
CA ASN A 135 -21.85 45.55 21.12
C ASN A 135 -22.34 46.51 22.21
N ASP A 136 -21.64 47.63 22.42
CA ASP A 136 -22.01 48.69 23.38
C ASP A 136 -23.47 49.14 23.23
N GLU A 137 -24.01 49.08 22.01
CA GLU A 137 -25.41 49.39 21.69
C GLU A 137 -26.45 48.41 22.27
N ASN A 138 -26.09 47.16 22.60
CA ASN A 138 -27.03 46.14 23.10
C ASN A 138 -26.92 45.92 24.62
N MET A 139 -26.17 46.77 25.34
CA MET A 139 -25.97 46.70 26.79
C MET A 139 -26.82 47.74 27.55
N HIS A 140 -28.14 47.71 27.36
CA HIS A 140 -29.07 48.45 28.23
C HIS A 140 -29.69 47.50 29.26
N GLY A 141 -29.20 47.58 30.50
CA GLY A 141 -29.79 46.92 31.66
C GLY A 141 -30.80 47.81 32.38
N PHE A 142 -31.94 47.18 32.74
CA PHE A 142 -32.98 47.54 33.73
C PHE A 142 -33.71 48.88 33.63
#